data_AF-A0A1G2QE83-F1
#
_entry.id   AF-A0A1G2QE83-F1
#
_cell.length_a   1.000
_cell.length_b   1.000
_cell.length_c   1.000
_cell.angle_alpha   90.00
_cell.angle_beta   90.00
_cell.angle_gamma   90.00
#
_symmetry.space_group_name_H-M   'P 1'
#
loop_
_entity.id
_entity.type
_entity.pdbx_description
1 polymer ?
#
loop_
_entity_poly.entity_id
_entity_poly.type
_entity_poly.pdbx_seq_one_letter_code
_entity_poly.pdbx_strand_id
1 'polypeptide(L)'
;MEADVNLAIKKANEKRELYNPDNVSPFPFENIERGRKDLEIIYTNLLEDKISGAISYNKDNDSFSIYINRSKPKTRQYFTVAHELGHLFLHSEFIKSEEIMIDGEGTLDGGRTLFRLDDAIGTKLEIEANNFAASLIMPEDLVRDAWGKVGDVKECAEIFNVSVVAMAIRLEKLGLAND
;
A
#
# COMPACT_ATOMS: atom_id res chain seq x y z
N MET A 1 7.04 9.07 -14.86
CA MET A 1 5.94 9.41 -13.92
C MET A 1 4.61 8.82 -14.39
N GLU A 2 4.01 9.23 -15.50
CA GLU A 2 2.71 8.68 -15.94
C GLU A 2 2.77 7.17 -16.28
N ALA A 3 3.82 6.73 -16.98
CA ALA A 3 4.02 5.30 -17.27
C ALA A 3 4.19 4.44 -16.00
N ASP A 4 4.85 4.99 -14.98
CA ASP A 4 5.12 4.33 -13.69
C ASP A 4 3.82 4.18 -12.87
N VAL A 5 3.00 5.24 -12.85
CA VAL A 5 1.66 5.22 -12.25
C VAL A 5 0.77 4.17 -12.93
N ASN A 6 0.79 4.09 -14.26
CA ASN A 6 0.02 3.11 -15.00
C ASN A 6 0.44 1.67 -14.70
N LEU A 7 1.74 1.42 -14.53
CA LEU A 7 2.24 0.11 -14.12
C LEU A 7 1.74 -0.28 -12.73
N ALA A 8 1.84 0.62 -11.75
CA ALA A 8 1.40 0.38 -10.38
C ALA A 8 -0.11 0.08 -10.31
N ILE A 9 -0.95 0.88 -10.99
CA ILE A 9 -2.39 0.67 -11.07
C ILE A 9 -2.72 -0.68 -11.71
N LYS A 10 -2.09 -1.00 -12.85
CA LYS A 10 -2.30 -2.28 -13.54
C LYS A 10 -1.94 -3.46 -12.65
N LYS A 11 -0.81 -3.39 -11.94
CA LYS A 11 -0.39 -4.45 -11.03
C LYS A 11 -1.33 -4.58 -9.84
N ALA A 12 -1.83 -3.47 -9.29
CA ALA A 12 -2.82 -3.48 -8.21
C ALA A 12 -4.11 -4.17 -8.63
N ASN A 13 -4.62 -3.87 -9.84
CA ASN A 13 -5.82 -4.52 -10.37
C ASN A 13 -5.63 -6.02 -10.59
N GLU A 14 -4.48 -6.44 -11.14
CA GLU A 14 -4.12 -7.87 -11.28
C GLU A 14 -4.14 -8.59 -9.93
N LYS A 15 -3.56 -7.97 -8.88
CA LYS A 15 -3.55 -8.56 -7.53
C LYS A 15 -4.91 -8.52 -6.87
N ARG A 16 -5.73 -7.51 -7.17
CA ARG A 16 -7.12 -7.44 -6.71
C ARG A 16 -7.96 -8.58 -7.26
N GLU A 17 -7.90 -8.82 -8.56
CA GLU A 17 -8.63 -9.93 -9.19
C GLU A 17 -8.22 -11.29 -8.60
N LEU A 18 -6.93 -11.46 -8.31
CA LEU A 18 -6.40 -12.71 -7.75
C LEU A 18 -6.76 -12.93 -6.27
N TYR A 19 -6.67 -11.90 -5.44
CA TYR A 19 -6.76 -12.03 -3.98
C TYR A 19 -8.03 -11.44 -3.37
N ASN A 20 -8.86 -10.75 -4.15
CA ASN A 20 -10.16 -10.22 -3.74
C ASN A 20 -11.24 -10.52 -4.81
N PRO A 21 -11.51 -11.80 -5.12
CA PRO A 21 -12.45 -12.19 -6.17
C PRO A 21 -13.89 -11.76 -5.87
N ASP A 22 -14.23 -11.59 -4.59
CA ASP A 22 -15.55 -11.15 -4.14
C ASP A 22 -15.71 -9.61 -4.18
N ASN A 23 -14.68 -8.89 -4.62
CA ASN A 23 -14.62 -7.43 -4.73
C ASN A 23 -15.08 -6.69 -3.46
N VAL A 24 -14.64 -7.18 -2.30
CA VAL A 24 -15.04 -6.61 -1.00
C VAL A 24 -14.15 -5.45 -0.57
N SER A 25 -14.71 -4.56 0.23
CA SER A 25 -13.98 -3.51 0.96
C SER A 25 -14.31 -3.61 2.45
N PRO A 26 -13.32 -3.53 3.36
CA PRO A 26 -11.88 -3.41 3.09
C PRO A 26 -11.30 -4.62 2.33
N PHE A 27 -10.26 -4.40 1.52
CA PHE A 27 -9.46 -5.45 0.89
C PHE A 27 -8.98 -6.50 1.92
N PRO A 28 -9.19 -7.81 1.65
CA PRO A 28 -8.87 -8.91 2.56
C PRO A 28 -7.43 -9.39 2.41
N PHE A 29 -6.48 -8.76 3.11
CA PHE A 29 -5.05 -9.11 3.02
C PHE A 29 -4.74 -10.57 3.40
N GLU A 30 -5.57 -11.20 4.23
CA GLU A 30 -5.43 -12.61 4.62
C GLU A 30 -5.48 -13.56 3.42
N ASN A 31 -6.11 -13.16 2.31
CA ASN A 31 -6.12 -13.96 1.08
C ASN A 31 -4.74 -14.00 0.42
N ILE A 32 -3.95 -12.93 0.54
CA ILE A 32 -2.56 -12.91 0.08
C ILE A 32 -1.72 -13.85 0.95
N GLU A 33 -1.81 -13.75 2.28
CA GLU A 33 -1.06 -14.60 3.21
C GLU A 33 -1.40 -16.09 3.02
N ARG A 34 -2.67 -16.42 2.73
CA ARG A 34 -3.07 -17.80 2.41
C ARG A 34 -2.47 -18.29 1.09
N GLY A 35 -2.46 -17.42 0.07
CA GLY A 35 -2.02 -17.73 -1.29
C GLY A 35 -0.51 -17.71 -1.49
N ARG A 36 0.25 -17.00 -0.65
CA ARG A 36 1.71 -16.88 -0.71
C ARG A 36 2.39 -17.50 0.50
N LYS A 37 2.94 -18.70 0.32
CA LYS A 37 3.69 -19.43 1.37
C LYS A 37 5.07 -18.84 1.64
N ASP A 38 5.55 -18.01 0.73
CA ASP A 38 6.82 -17.29 0.79
C ASP A 38 6.68 -15.88 1.38
N LEU A 39 5.53 -15.56 2.00
CA LEU A 39 5.27 -14.25 2.59
C LEU A 39 4.71 -14.40 4.01
N GLU A 40 5.24 -13.59 4.92
CA GLU A 40 4.68 -13.39 6.26
C GLU A 40 4.46 -11.89 6.53
N ILE A 41 3.32 -11.52 7.10
CA ILE A 41 3.02 -10.14 7.55
C ILE A 41 3.00 -10.11 9.08
N ILE A 42 3.89 -9.31 9.66
CA ILE A 42 4.20 -9.30 11.09
C ILE A 42 3.88 -7.93 11.68
N TYR A 43 2.94 -7.88 12.62
CA TYR A 43 2.63 -6.67 13.39
C TYR A 43 3.49 -6.61 14.65
N THR A 44 4.41 -5.64 14.71
CA THR A 44 5.39 -5.52 15.81
C THR A 44 5.59 -4.07 16.23
N ASN A 45 6.22 -3.86 17.39
CA ASN A 45 6.69 -2.52 17.78
C ASN A 45 8.03 -2.28 17.07
N LEU A 46 8.07 -1.34 16.14
CA LEU A 46 9.32 -0.91 15.52
C LEU A 46 10.00 0.12 16.42
N LEU A 47 11.33 0.03 16.53
CA LEU A 47 12.13 0.76 17.53
C LEU A 47 12.04 2.28 17.40
N GLU A 48 11.82 2.77 16.18
CA GLU A 48 11.60 4.18 15.91
C GLU A 48 10.13 4.42 15.57
N ASP A 49 9.48 5.32 16.33
CA ASP A 49 8.12 5.76 16.03
C ASP A 49 7.99 6.28 14.61
N LYS A 50 9.08 6.78 14.01
CA LYS A 50 9.07 7.27 12.63
C LYS A 50 8.98 6.16 11.58
N ILE A 51 9.07 4.87 11.93
CA ILE A 51 8.96 3.79 10.94
C ILE A 51 7.53 3.29 10.93
N SER A 52 6.90 3.31 9.75
CA SER A 52 5.54 2.78 9.58
C SER A 52 5.56 1.29 9.24
N GLY A 53 6.50 0.88 8.39
CA GLY A 53 6.69 -0.49 7.95
C GLY A 53 8.08 -0.75 7.40
N ALA A 54 8.33 -2.01 7.07
CA ALA A 54 9.52 -2.44 6.36
C ALA A 54 9.24 -3.77 5.64
N ILE A 55 10.03 -4.07 4.62
CA ILE A 55 10.05 -5.36 3.96
C ILE A 55 11.47 -5.91 3.88
N SER A 56 11.64 -7.18 4.22
CA SER A 56 12.91 -7.88 4.12
C SER A 56 12.78 -9.16 3.30
N TYR A 57 13.87 -9.57 2.67
CA TYR A 57 13.97 -10.84 1.97
C TYR A 57 15.03 -11.74 2.62
N ASN A 58 14.64 -12.97 2.92
CA ASN A 58 15.51 -13.99 3.47
C ASN A 58 15.96 -14.96 2.35
N LYS A 59 17.27 -14.93 2.05
CA LYS A 59 17.90 -15.75 1.01
C LYS A 59 17.95 -17.24 1.34
N ASP A 60 17.99 -17.61 2.61
CA ASP A 60 18.15 -19.01 3.02
C ASP A 60 16.89 -19.85 2.74
N ASN A 61 15.72 -19.21 2.71
CA ASN A 61 14.44 -19.87 2.50
C ASN A 61 13.59 -19.25 1.37
N ASP A 62 14.16 -18.32 0.58
CA ASP A 62 13.50 -17.59 -0.52
C ASP A 62 12.14 -17.00 -0.10
N SER A 63 12.11 -16.31 1.05
CA SER A 63 10.88 -15.76 1.63
C SER A 63 10.97 -14.27 1.93
N PHE A 64 9.81 -13.61 1.96
CA PHE A 64 9.65 -12.21 2.32
C PHE A 64 8.95 -12.08 3.67
N SER A 65 9.37 -11.07 4.45
CA SER A 65 8.70 -10.66 5.68
C SER A 65 8.35 -9.19 5.59
N ILE A 66 7.09 -8.85 5.80
CA ILE A 66 6.59 -7.48 5.92
C ILE A 66 6.38 -7.19 7.39
N TYR A 67 6.94 -6.10 7.90
CA TYR A 67 6.78 -5.64 9.27
C TYR A 67 5.92 -4.40 9.30
N ILE A 68 4.91 -4.38 10.15
CA ILE A 68 3.99 -3.25 10.32
C ILE A 68 4.07 -2.74 11.74
N ASN A 69 4.28 -1.43 11.90
CA ASN A 69 4.36 -0.83 13.21
C ASN A 69 2.99 -0.81 13.89
N ARG A 70 2.83 -1.65 14.92
CA ARG A 70 1.56 -1.82 15.65
C ARG A 70 1.18 -0.61 16.50
N SER A 71 2.09 0.33 16.75
CA SER A 71 1.81 1.57 17.48
C SER A 71 0.99 2.57 16.66
N LYS A 72 0.95 2.40 15.32
CA LYS A 72 0.25 3.31 14.40
C LYS A 72 -1.27 3.13 14.45
N PRO A 73 -2.07 4.14 14.08
CA PRO A 73 -3.52 3.98 13.92
C PRO A 73 -3.86 2.85 12.93
N LYS A 74 -5.00 2.17 13.13
CA LYS A 74 -5.39 1.01 12.31
C LYS A 74 -5.52 1.32 10.82
N THR A 75 -6.04 2.49 10.47
CA THR A 75 -6.11 2.97 9.07
C THR A 75 -4.72 3.18 8.46
N ARG A 76 -3.75 3.64 9.26
CA ARG A 76 -2.34 3.78 8.81
C ARG A 76 -1.68 2.41 8.64
N GLN A 77 -1.86 1.50 9.61
CA GLN A 77 -1.39 0.11 9.48
C GLN A 77 -1.93 -0.54 8.21
N TYR A 78 -3.22 -0.34 7.92
CA TYR A 78 -3.91 -0.89 6.75
C TYR A 78 -3.33 -0.37 5.43
N PHE A 79 -3.09 0.94 5.32
CA PHE A 79 -2.41 1.53 4.17
C PHE A 79 -0.96 1.04 4.05
N THR A 80 -0.23 0.96 5.17
CA THR A 80 1.16 0.48 5.17
C THR A 80 1.25 -0.95 4.66
N VAL A 81 0.36 -1.87 5.05
CA VAL A 81 0.35 -3.22 4.47
C VAL A 81 0.24 -3.18 2.96
N ALA A 82 -0.69 -2.37 2.42
CA ALA A 82 -0.84 -2.23 0.97
C ALA A 82 0.41 -1.63 0.29
N HIS A 83 1.08 -0.70 0.96
CA HIS A 83 2.31 -0.05 0.49
C HIS A 83 3.47 -1.04 0.39
N GLU A 84 3.74 -1.79 1.46
CA GLU A 84 4.79 -2.82 1.50
C GLU A 84 4.53 -3.94 0.49
N LEU A 85 3.25 -4.31 0.29
CA LEU A 85 2.85 -5.22 -0.78
C LEU A 85 3.14 -4.62 -2.17
N GLY A 86 3.01 -3.31 -2.34
CA GLY A 86 3.43 -2.59 -3.54
C GLY A 86 4.91 -2.79 -3.82
N HIS A 87 5.77 -2.59 -2.82
CA HIS A 87 7.20 -2.88 -2.93
C HIS A 87 7.47 -4.34 -3.30
N LEU A 88 6.79 -5.28 -2.66
CA LEU A 88 6.92 -6.70 -2.97
C LEU A 88 6.55 -7.04 -4.43
N PHE A 89 5.40 -6.56 -4.90
CA PHE A 89 4.87 -6.95 -6.21
C PHE A 89 5.48 -6.19 -7.38
N LEU A 90 6.06 -5.01 -7.13
CA LEU A 90 6.69 -4.19 -8.17
C LEU A 90 8.21 -4.27 -8.14
N HIS A 91 8.83 -4.41 -6.96
CA HIS A 91 10.26 -4.21 -6.74
C HIS A 91 10.94 -5.40 -6.05
N SER A 92 10.35 -6.60 -6.07
CA SER A 92 10.93 -7.81 -5.43
C SER A 92 12.37 -8.08 -5.85
N GLU A 93 12.72 -7.93 -7.13
CA GLU A 93 14.10 -8.13 -7.60
C GLU A 93 15.10 -7.16 -6.93
N PHE A 94 14.67 -5.92 -6.70
CA PHE A 94 15.46 -4.92 -5.98
C PHE A 94 15.61 -5.28 -4.50
N ILE A 95 14.54 -5.75 -3.86
CA ILE A 95 14.58 -6.23 -2.46
C ILE A 95 15.48 -7.46 -2.35
N LYS A 96 15.47 -8.37 -3.33
CA LYS A 96 16.35 -9.55 -3.35
C LYS A 96 17.83 -9.16 -3.45
N SER A 97 18.17 -8.04 -4.09
CA SER A 97 19.55 -7.54 -4.16
C SER A 97 19.99 -6.80 -2.90
N GLU A 98 19.13 -5.96 -2.31
CA GLU A 98 19.46 -5.13 -1.13
C GLU A 98 19.12 -5.78 0.22
N GLU A 99 18.44 -6.92 0.22
CA GLU A 99 17.95 -7.72 1.36
C GLU A 99 16.90 -7.04 2.27
N ILE A 100 16.91 -5.70 2.38
CA ILE A 100 15.96 -4.96 3.23
C ILE A 100 15.61 -3.58 2.66
N MET A 101 14.34 -3.21 2.81
CA MET A 101 13.80 -1.88 2.58
C MET A 101 13.01 -1.44 3.81
N ILE A 102 13.19 -0.17 4.24
CA ILE A 102 12.61 0.38 5.47
C ILE A 102 11.92 1.69 5.13
N ASP A 103 10.65 1.81 5.53
CA ASP A 103 9.82 2.95 5.15
C ASP A 103 9.52 3.85 6.37
N GLY A 104 10.04 5.08 6.29
CA GLY A 104 9.90 6.13 7.29
C GLY A 104 8.62 6.96 7.16
N GLU A 105 8.35 7.78 8.18
CA GLU A 105 7.27 8.77 8.20
C GLU A 105 7.62 9.93 7.29
N GLY A 106 7.15 9.83 6.05
CA GLY A 106 6.66 11.00 5.34
C GLY A 106 5.20 11.27 5.69
N THR A 107 4.75 12.51 5.46
CA THR A 107 3.33 12.89 5.46
C THR A 107 2.50 11.95 4.56
N LEU A 108 1.20 12.20 4.40
CA LEU A 108 0.27 11.44 3.54
C LEU A 108 0.72 11.25 2.06
N ASP A 109 1.94 11.68 1.72
CA ASP A 109 2.65 11.63 0.45
C ASP A 109 4.03 10.90 0.53
N GLY A 110 4.24 9.97 1.46
CA GLY A 110 5.33 8.96 1.36
C GLY A 110 6.77 9.49 1.29
N GLY A 111 7.06 10.61 1.96
CA GLY A 111 8.41 11.17 2.05
C GLY A 111 9.39 10.41 2.96
N ARG A 112 10.12 9.46 2.37
CA ARG A 112 11.48 8.95 2.67
C ARG A 112 11.78 8.34 4.05
N THR A 113 12.39 7.14 4.07
CA THR A 113 13.85 7.02 4.36
C THR A 113 14.43 5.70 3.82
N LEU A 114 14.77 5.65 2.53
CA LEU A 114 15.70 4.64 1.98
C LEU A 114 17.13 5.06 2.31
N PHE A 115 17.74 4.51 3.36
CA PHE A 115 19.08 4.90 3.83
C PHE A 115 20.25 4.68 2.83
N ARG A 116 20.01 4.23 1.59
CA ARG A 116 21.07 3.76 0.67
C ARG A 116 20.88 4.00 -0.83
N LEU A 117 19.75 4.55 -1.28
CA LEU A 117 19.48 4.72 -2.71
C LEU A 117 19.75 6.15 -3.20
N ASP A 118 20.04 6.28 -4.49
CA ASP A 118 19.94 7.58 -5.18
C ASP A 118 18.54 8.15 -4.94
N ASP A 119 18.48 9.39 -4.47
CA ASP A 119 17.28 10.13 -4.12
C ASP A 119 16.19 10.03 -5.21
N ALA A 120 16.57 9.98 -6.49
CA ALA A 120 15.62 9.88 -7.60
C ALA A 120 14.99 8.48 -7.73
N ILE A 121 15.78 7.42 -7.55
CA ILE A 121 15.31 6.03 -7.64
C ILE A 121 14.40 5.74 -6.45
N GLY A 122 14.83 6.08 -5.24
CA GLY A 122 14.01 5.87 -4.04
C GLY A 122 12.66 6.58 -4.16
N THR A 123 12.66 7.85 -4.57
CA THR A 123 11.42 8.62 -4.77
C THR A 123 10.49 7.95 -5.79
N LYS A 124 11.03 7.37 -6.87
CA LYS A 124 10.24 6.64 -7.85
C LYS A 124 9.55 5.41 -7.23
N LEU A 125 10.30 4.56 -6.53
CA LEU A 125 9.76 3.32 -5.93
C LEU A 125 8.66 3.64 -4.91
N GLU A 126 8.84 4.67 -4.08
CA GLU A 126 7.83 5.14 -3.12
C GLU A 126 6.54 5.59 -3.82
N ILE A 127 6.65 6.36 -4.91
CA ILE A 127 5.50 6.81 -5.70
C ILE A 127 4.76 5.60 -6.31
N GLU A 128 5.50 4.63 -6.85
CA GLU A 128 4.93 3.41 -7.41
C GLU A 128 4.19 2.59 -6.33
N ALA A 129 4.79 2.41 -5.16
CA ALA A 129 4.16 1.70 -4.04
C ALA A 129 2.93 2.42 -3.48
N ASN A 130 2.97 3.74 -3.36
CA ASN A 130 1.81 4.54 -2.94
C ASN A 130 0.64 4.44 -3.93
N ASN A 131 0.92 4.51 -5.23
CA ASN A 131 -0.12 4.37 -6.25
C ASN A 131 -0.68 2.94 -6.31
N PHE A 132 0.17 1.92 -6.11
CA PHE A 132 -0.26 0.54 -5.98
C PHE A 132 -1.20 0.39 -4.78
N ALA A 133 -0.78 0.87 -3.60
CA ALA A 133 -1.54 0.78 -2.36
C ALA A 133 -2.91 1.43 -2.48
N ALA A 134 -2.96 2.68 -2.95
CA ALA A 134 -4.19 3.42 -3.13
C ALA A 134 -5.13 2.72 -4.13
N SER A 135 -4.59 2.14 -5.20
CA SER A 135 -5.39 1.45 -6.21
C SER A 135 -5.90 0.08 -5.73
N LEU A 136 -5.13 -0.62 -4.90
CA LEU A 136 -5.50 -1.92 -4.35
C LEU A 136 -6.62 -1.78 -3.31
N ILE A 137 -6.51 -0.83 -2.38
CA ILE A 137 -7.44 -0.70 -1.26
C ILE A 137 -8.58 0.27 -1.52
N MET A 138 -8.46 1.17 -2.50
CA MET A 138 -9.54 2.06 -2.95
C MET A 138 -9.72 1.96 -4.48
N PRO A 139 -10.09 0.79 -5.01
CA PRO A 139 -10.23 0.60 -6.45
C PRO A 139 -11.36 1.48 -7.00
N GLU A 140 -11.18 1.98 -8.23
CA GLU A 140 -12.02 3.04 -8.79
C GLU A 140 -13.51 2.67 -8.85
N ASP A 141 -13.83 1.44 -9.29
CA ASP A 141 -15.20 0.92 -9.36
C ASP A 141 -15.88 0.93 -7.99
N LEU A 142 -15.22 0.40 -6.97
CA LEU A 142 -15.79 0.39 -5.62
C LEU A 142 -15.94 1.80 -5.06
N VAL A 143 -14.96 2.69 -5.30
CA VAL A 143 -15.02 4.07 -4.81
C VAL A 143 -16.17 4.83 -5.46
N ARG A 144 -16.35 4.69 -6.78
CA ARG A 144 -17.49 5.29 -7.51
C ARG A 144 -18.82 4.77 -6.99
N ASP A 145 -18.92 3.45 -6.76
CA ASP A 145 -20.14 2.83 -6.23
C ASP A 145 -20.46 3.28 -4.80
N ALA A 146 -19.45 3.36 -3.93
CA ALA A 146 -19.61 3.84 -2.57
C ALA A 146 -20.03 5.32 -2.58
N TRP A 147 -19.31 6.17 -3.31
CA TRP A 147 -19.61 7.59 -3.43
C TRP A 147 -21.02 7.85 -3.97
N GLY A 148 -21.46 7.10 -4.98
CA GLY A 148 -22.82 7.21 -5.51
C GLY A 148 -23.91 6.80 -4.50
N LYS A 149 -23.58 6.01 -3.48
CA LYS A 149 -24.51 5.58 -2.43
C LYS A 149 -24.54 6.54 -1.23
N VAL A 150 -23.38 6.99 -0.77
CA VAL A 150 -23.27 7.79 0.47
C VAL A 150 -23.06 9.29 0.21
N GLY A 151 -22.31 9.66 -0.83
CA GLY A 151 -22.01 11.06 -1.15
C GLY A 151 -21.26 11.83 -0.07
N ASP A 152 -20.67 11.15 0.93
CA ASP A 152 -19.94 11.73 2.04
C ASP A 152 -18.53 11.13 2.17
N VAL A 153 -17.52 12.00 2.32
CA VAL A 153 -16.11 11.60 2.31
C VAL A 153 -15.77 10.74 3.53
N LYS A 154 -16.37 11.04 4.68
CA LYS A 154 -16.11 10.32 5.92
C LYS A 154 -16.74 8.93 5.87
N GLU A 155 -17.98 8.82 5.41
CA GLU A 155 -18.64 7.52 5.22
C GLU A 155 -17.90 6.65 4.19
N CYS A 156 -17.41 7.23 3.08
CA CYS A 156 -16.52 6.51 2.17
C CYS A 156 -15.24 6.05 2.87
N ALA A 157 -14.57 6.92 3.63
CA ALA A 157 -13.34 6.56 4.33
C ALA A 157 -13.53 5.38 5.29
N GLU A 158 -14.69 5.31 5.96
CA GLU A 158 -15.07 4.21 6.83
C GLU A 158 -15.25 2.88 6.04
N ILE A 159 -15.91 2.91 4.87
CA ILE A 159 -16.07 1.73 3.99
C ILE A 159 -14.73 1.14 3.55
N PHE A 160 -13.74 1.98 3.27
CA PHE A 160 -12.42 1.57 2.78
C PHE A 160 -11.37 1.40 3.88
N ASN A 161 -11.73 1.65 5.14
CA ASN A 161 -10.81 1.62 6.28
C ASN A 161 -9.55 2.46 6.07
N VAL A 162 -9.73 3.67 5.53
CA VAL A 162 -8.66 4.64 5.29
C VAL A 162 -8.89 5.93 6.09
N SER A 163 -7.93 6.84 6.10
CA SER A 163 -8.15 8.17 6.66
C SER A 163 -9.08 8.99 5.76
N VAL A 164 -9.83 9.92 6.36
CA VAL A 164 -10.68 10.88 5.63
C VAL A 164 -9.86 11.64 4.58
N VAL A 165 -8.61 12.00 4.92
CA VAL A 165 -7.72 12.72 3.99
C VAL A 165 -7.31 11.84 2.80
N ALA A 166 -6.97 10.57 3.03
CA ALA A 166 -6.63 9.65 1.93
C ALA A 166 -7.84 9.42 0.99
N MET A 167 -9.04 9.30 1.55
CA MET A 167 -10.27 9.21 0.77
C MET A 167 -10.54 10.49 -0.03
N ALA A 168 -10.39 11.67 0.57
CA ALA A 168 -10.55 12.95 -0.12
C ALA A 168 -9.63 13.05 -1.34
N ILE A 169 -8.34 12.75 -1.16
CA ILE A 169 -7.36 12.73 -2.26
C ILE A 169 -7.77 11.73 -3.35
N ARG A 170 -8.28 10.55 -2.96
CA ARG A 170 -8.72 9.54 -3.94
C ARG A 170 -9.93 10.00 -4.72
N LEU A 171 -10.92 10.62 -4.08
CA LEU A 171 -12.12 11.15 -4.73
C LEU A 171 -11.76 12.29 -5.69
N GLU A 172 -10.87 13.21 -5.30
CA GLU A 172 -10.34 14.28 -6.15
C GLU A 172 -9.64 13.72 -7.39
N LYS A 173 -8.72 12.76 -7.19
CA LYS A 173 -8.02 12.07 -8.31
C LYS A 173 -8.97 11.37 -9.28
N LEU A 174 -10.14 10.93 -8.82
CA LEU A 174 -11.16 10.29 -9.65
C LEU A 174 -12.19 11.28 -10.24
N GLY A 175 -12.06 12.56 -9.93
CA GLY A 175 -12.98 13.63 -10.35
C GLY A 175 -14.38 13.52 -9.75
N LEU A 176 -14.50 12.91 -8.55
CA LEU A 176 -15.78 12.66 -7.87
C LEU A 176 -16.13 13.74 -6.85
N ALA A 177 -15.11 14.33 -6.24
CA ALA A 177 -15.23 15.46 -5.33
C ALA A 177 -14.26 16.52 -5.82
N ASN A 178 -14.78 17.68 -6.22
CA ASN A 178 -14.01 18.89 -6.44
C ASN A 178 -14.60 19.94 -5.50
N ASP A 179 -13.75 20.74 -4.87
CA ASP A 179 -14.17 21.92 -4.11
C ASP A 179 -14.98 22.90 -4.98
#